data_AF-A0A3M5DTU1-F1
#
_entry.id   AF-A0A3M5DTU1-F1
#
_cell.length_a   1.000
_cell.length_b   1.000
_cell.length_c   1.000
_cell.angle_alpha   90.00
_cell.angle_beta   90.00
_cell.angle_gamma   90.00
#
_symmetry.space_group_name_H-M   'P 1'
#
loop_
_entity.id
_entity.type
_entity.pdbx_description
1 polymer ?
#
loop_
_entity_poly.entity_id
_entity_poly.type
_entity_poly.pdbx_seq_one_letter_code
_entity_poly.pdbx_strand_id
1 'polypeptide(L)' 'MMQPGNISLPNGQGLDYRNAEGEVVRRGVAPNEVTDCTQRDFLAGTPWHKYVPARLERLATPAATNA' A
#
# COMPACT_ATOMS: atom_id res chain seq x y z
N MET A 1 1.14 -0.51 -21.93
CA MET A 1 1.97 0.54 -21.29
C MET A 1 1.10 1.33 -20.33
N MET A 2 1.61 1.73 -19.17
CA MET A 2 0.85 2.45 -18.15
C MET A 2 0.61 3.91 -18.56
N GLN A 3 -0.61 4.42 -18.38
CA GLN A 3 -0.96 5.80 -18.71
C GLN A 3 -0.54 6.78 -17.59
N PRO A 4 -0.11 8.00 -17.91
CA PRO A 4 0.11 9.05 -16.92
C PRO A 4 -1.10 9.24 -15.99
N GLY A 5 -0.83 9.53 -14.72
CA GLY A 5 -1.88 9.67 -13.68
C GLY A 5 -2.31 8.36 -13.03
N ASN A 6 -1.76 7.21 -13.43
CA ASN A 6 -2.02 5.93 -12.78
C ASN A 6 -0.83 5.50 -11.92
N ILE A 7 -1.11 4.78 -10.83
CA ILE A 7 -0.12 4.13 -9.95
C ILE A 7 -0.46 2.63 -9.90
N SER A 8 0.57 1.77 -9.92
CA SER A 8 0.40 0.33 -9.80
C SER A 8 1.26 -0.18 -8.65
N LEU A 9 0.63 -0.80 -7.67
CA LEU A 9 1.27 -1.51 -6.58
C LEU A 9 0.86 -2.99 -6.65
N PRO A 10 1.80 -3.94 -6.58
CA PRO A 10 1.45 -5.35 -6.56
C PRO A 10 0.78 -5.73 -5.25
N ASN A 11 -0.26 -6.55 -5.33
CA ASN A 11 -0.87 -7.17 -4.16
C ASN A 11 0.07 -8.21 -3.53
N GLY A 12 -0.15 -8.53 -2.25
CA GLY A 12 0.61 -9.54 -1.52
C GLY A 12 1.85 -9.01 -0.79
N GLN A 13 2.08 -7.69 -0.79
CA GLN A 13 3.09 -7.02 0.03
C GLN A 13 2.52 -6.51 1.36
N GLY A 14 3.38 -5.97 2.22
CA GLY A 14 2.98 -5.37 3.51
C GLY A 14 2.81 -6.39 4.63
N LEU A 15 3.46 -7.55 4.50
CA LEU A 15 3.42 -8.61 5.49
C LEU A 15 4.39 -8.33 6.64
N ASP A 16 3.98 -8.72 7.84
CA ASP A 16 4.80 -8.68 9.04
C ASP A 16 5.60 -9.97 9.18
N TYR A 17 6.91 -9.84 9.34
CA TYR A 17 7.85 -10.94 9.53
C TYR A 17 8.60 -10.77 10.84
N ARG A 18 8.99 -11.88 11.48
CA ARG A 18 9.99 -11.84 12.55
C ARG A 18 11.39 -11.90 11.96
N ASN A 19 12.26 -10.95 12.29
CA ASN A 19 13.67 -11.00 11.94
C ASN A 19 14.43 -11.98 12.87
N ALA A 20 15.74 -12.10 12.67
CA ALA A 20 16.59 -13.02 13.45
C ALA A 20 16.67 -12.61 14.93
N GLU A 21 16.47 -11.33 15.21
CA GLU A 21 16.45 -10.70 16.53
C GLU A 21 15.09 -10.87 17.24
N GLY A 22 14.10 -11.44 16.56
CA GLY A 22 12.75 -11.69 17.09
C GLY A 22 11.78 -10.51 16.98
N GLU A 23 12.21 -9.40 16.38
CA GLU A 23 11.42 -8.19 16.16
C GLU A 23 10.46 -8.35 14.97
N VAL A 24 9.29 -7.72 15.07
CA VAL A 24 8.33 -7.69 13.96
C VAL A 24 8.69 -6.56 13.00
N VAL A 25 9.01 -6.91 11.76
CA VAL A 25 9.35 -5.99 10.68
C VAL A 25 8.36 -6.14 9.53
N ARG A 26 7.84 -5.02 9.02
CA ARG A 26 7.01 -5.01 7.81
C ARG A 26 7.87 -5.03 6.56
N ARG A 27 7.55 -5.90 5.60
CA ARG A 27 8.18 -5.91 4.27
C ARG A 27 7.20 -5.49 3.18
N GLY A 28 7.61 -4.49 2.40
CA GLY A 28 6.80 -3.91 1.33
C GLY A 28 5.70 -2.99 1.85
N VAL A 29 4.80 -2.60 0.96
CA VAL A 29 3.65 -1.73 1.27
C VAL A 29 2.38 -2.56 1.19
N ALA A 30 1.46 -2.43 2.14
CA ALA A 30 0.15 -3.08 2.09
C ALA A 30 -0.82 -2.24 1.23
N PRO A 31 -1.14 -2.62 -0.03
CA PRO A 31 -1.97 -1.78 -0.89
C PRO A 31 -3.41 -1.61 -0.36
N ASN A 32 -3.86 -2.51 0.50
CA ASN A 32 -5.18 -2.42 1.11
C ASN A 32 -5.30 -1.25 2.09
N GLU A 33 -4.19 -0.72 2.62
CA GLU A 33 -4.21 0.45 3.53
C GLU A 33 -4.71 1.73 2.82
N VAL A 34 -4.65 1.78 1.49
CA VAL A 34 -5.19 2.91 0.71
C VAL A 34 -6.62 2.68 0.21
N THR A 35 -7.22 1.52 0.49
CA THR A 35 -8.60 1.22 0.05
C THR A 35 -9.64 1.62 1.11
N ASP A 36 -10.86 1.93 0.66
CA ASP A 36 -11.98 2.29 1.54
C ASP A 36 -13.14 1.29 1.37
N CYS A 37 -13.51 0.60 2.44
CA CYS A 37 -14.61 -0.36 2.44
C CYS A 37 -15.98 0.25 2.13
N THR A 38 -16.13 1.57 2.25
CA THR A 38 -17.36 2.28 1.89
C THR A 38 -17.44 2.61 0.40
N GLN A 39 -16.32 2.57 -0.33
CA GLN A 39 -16.27 2.74 -1.78
C GLN A 39 -16.64 1.44 -2.49
N ARG A 40 -17.94 1.28 -2.71
CA ARG A 40 -18.54 0.09 -3.32
C ARG A 40 -19.78 0.47 -4.10
N ASP A 41 -20.19 -0.43 -4.98
CA ASP A 41 -21.49 -0.34 -5.64
C ASP A 41 -22.62 -0.28 -4.61
N PHE A 42 -23.58 0.63 -4.82
CA PHE A 42 -24.65 0.90 -3.84
C PHE A 42 -25.69 -0.22 -3.75
N LEU A 43 -25.81 -1.06 -4.77
CA LEU A 43 -26.83 -2.12 -4.85
C LEU A 43 -26.22 -3.48 -4.50
N ALA A 44 -25.16 -3.86 -5.21
CA ALA A 44 -24.50 -5.16 -5.07
C ALA A 44 -23.46 -5.17 -3.95
N GLY A 45 -23.02 -4.01 -3.46
CA GLY A 45 -22.00 -3.91 -2.40
C GLY A 45 -20.59 -4.33 -2.84
N THR A 46 -20.35 -4.49 -4.15
CA THR A 46 -19.05 -4.93 -4.69
C THR A 46 -18.00 -3.80 -4.56
N PRO A 47 -16.81 -4.06 -4.01
CA PRO A 47 -15.84 -3.02 -3.70
C PRO A 47 -15.09 -2.51 -4.92
N TRP A 48 -14.89 -1.19 -5.01
CA TRP A 48 -14.12 -0.53 -6.07
C TRP A 48 -12.61 -0.51 -5.80
N HIS A 49 -12.07 -1.60 -5.24
CA HIS A 49 -10.68 -1.75 -4.78
C HIS A 49 -9.58 -1.67 -5.87
N LYS A 50 -9.95 -1.38 -7.13
CA LYS A 50 -9.04 -1.12 -8.26
C LYS A 50 -9.11 0.32 -8.78
N TYR A 51 -10.07 1.11 -8.28
CA TYR A 51 -10.22 2.53 -8.55
C TYR A 51 -10.11 3.30 -7.24
N VAL A 52 -8.87 3.58 -6.85
CA VAL A 52 -8.55 4.21 -5.57
C VAL A 52 -7.81 5.52 -5.84
N PRO A 53 -8.39 6.68 -5.50
CA PRO A 53 -7.68 7.95 -5.56
C PRO A 53 -6.47 7.93 -4.62
N ALA A 54 -5.30 8.30 -5.13
CA ALA A 54 -4.07 8.34 -4.35
C ALA A 54 -3.21 9.54 -4.75
N ARG A 55 -2.42 10.04 -3.81
CA ARG A 55 -1.38 11.05 -4.03
C ARG A 55 -0.03 10.39 -3.78
N LEU A 56 0.91 10.58 -4.71
CA LEU A 56 2.29 10.16 -4.53
C LEU A 56 3.13 11.35 -4.10
N GLU A 57 3.95 11.15 -3.08
CA GLU A 57 4.92 12.12 -2.59
C GLU A 57 6.26 11.45 -2.37
N ARG A 58 7.34 12.20 -2.57
CA ARG A 58 8.67 11.72 -2.24
C ARG A 58 8.80 11.69 -0.71
N LEU A 59 9.20 10.54 -0.16
CA LEU A 59 9.56 10.47 1.25
C LEU A 59 10.75 11.40 1.51
N ALA A 60 10.73 12.11 2.65
CA ALA A 60 11.93 12.78 3.13
C ALA A 60 13.06 11.75 3.22
N THR A 61 14.26 12.11 2.76
CA THR A 61 15.42 11.24 2.90
C THR A 61 15.55 10.88 4.38
N PRO A 62 15.46 9.58 4.77
CA PRO A 62 15.72 9.21 6.14
C PRO A 62 17.13 9.67 6.47
N ALA A 63 17.34 10.33 7.61
CA ALA A 63 18.69 10.48 8.15
C ALA A 63 19.29 9.08 8.21
N ALA A 64 20.53 8.92 7.71
CA ALA A 64 21.21 7.63 7.71
C ALA A 64 21.08 6.99 9.11
N THR A 65 20.35 5.88 9.21
CA THR A 65 20.27 5.11 10.44
C THR A 65 21.67 4.54 10.66
N ASN A 66 22.43 5.16 11.58
CA ASN A 66 23.69 4.62 12.04
C ASN A 66 23.42 3.33 12.83
N ALA A 67 24.04 2.25 12.35
CA ALA A 67 24.33 0.97 13.01
C ALA A 67 23.14 0.11 13.46
#